data_AF-A0A4Y8MSG7-F1
#
_entry.id   AF-A0A4Y8MSG7-F1
#
_cell.length_a   1.000
_cell.length_b   1.000
_cell.length_c   1.000
_cell.angle_alpha   90.00
_cell.angle_beta   90.00
_cell.angle_gamma   90.00
#
_symmetry.space_group_name_H-M   'P 1'
#
loop_
_entity.id
_entity.type
_entity.pdbx_description
1 polymer ?
#
loop_
_entity_poly.entity_id
_entity_poly.type
_entity_poly.pdbx_seq_one_letter_code
_entity_poly.pdbx_strand_id
1 'polypeptide(L)'
;MNRTRLLATAFAAASVGVLLAGGAYADDAPSPCTSLKRIVAAAPGGLASLTPEDGKGVAQPYGDDAQCSASRGAYQCTWTPRHDAGSNADALQAVAADIASCLPDATHDQNSPGRQHFYLGAKGKRTDITLTPTGSNKLRLLVSGK
;
A
#
# COMPACT_ATOMS: atom_id res chain seq x y z
N MET A 1 -1.01 15.20 75.66
CA MET A 1 -1.04 15.95 74.38
C MET A 1 0.19 16.84 74.35
N ASN A 2 1.24 16.47 73.60
CA ASN A 2 2.51 17.20 73.52
C ASN A 2 2.78 17.68 72.09
N ARG A 3 3.18 18.95 71.97
CA ARG A 3 3.79 19.56 70.79
C ARG A 3 5.27 19.13 70.67
N THR A 4 5.79 19.07 69.45
CA THR A 4 6.89 19.94 68.93
C THR A 4 7.82 19.22 67.91
N ARG A 5 7.84 19.75 66.67
CA ARG A 5 8.95 19.92 65.67
C ARG A 5 9.57 18.69 64.98
N LEU A 6 9.39 18.60 63.65
CA LEU A 6 10.25 19.07 62.54
C LEU A 6 11.29 18.01 62.15
N LEU A 7 11.31 17.63 60.86
CA LEU A 7 12.51 17.72 60.01
C LEU A 7 12.15 17.47 58.55
N ALA A 8 12.69 18.33 57.71
CA ALA A 8 12.50 18.40 56.28
C ALA A 8 13.37 17.37 55.55
N THR A 9 12.89 16.87 54.41
CA THR A 9 13.75 16.40 53.33
C THR A 9 13.14 16.81 51.99
N ALA A 10 13.83 17.75 51.34
CA ALA A 10 13.60 18.16 49.98
C ALA A 10 13.90 16.99 49.02
N PHE A 11 13.02 16.73 48.06
CA PHE A 11 13.38 15.99 46.85
C PHE A 11 13.28 16.94 45.65
N ALA A 12 14.46 17.40 45.24
CA ALA A 12 14.69 18.03 43.96
C ALA A 12 14.74 16.95 42.86
N ALA A 13 14.08 17.21 41.74
CA ALA A 13 14.63 17.13 40.38
C ALA A 13 13.47 17.01 39.38
N ALA A 14 13.11 18.16 38.80
CA ALA A 14 12.35 18.20 37.56
C ALA A 14 13.19 17.55 36.46
N SER A 15 12.68 16.46 35.88
CA SER A 15 13.12 15.98 34.58
C SER A 15 11.88 15.64 33.78
N VAL A 16 11.38 16.65 33.06
CA VAL A 16 10.44 16.48 31.96
C VAL A 16 11.23 15.83 30.83
N GLY A 17 11.31 14.50 30.86
CA GLY A 17 11.75 13.72 29.71
C GLY A 17 10.67 13.84 28.65
N VAL A 18 10.88 14.72 27.68
CA VAL A 18 10.10 14.74 26.44
C VAL A 18 10.33 13.40 25.76
N LEU A 19 9.40 12.46 25.97
CA LEU A 19 9.26 11.31 25.12
C LEU A 19 8.78 11.85 23.76
N LEU A 20 9.72 12.10 22.85
CA LEU A 20 9.44 12.08 21.42
C LEU A 20 9.11 10.63 21.05
N ALA A 21 7.95 10.15 21.49
CA ALA A 21 7.29 9.07 20.79
C ALA A 21 6.95 9.65 19.41
N GLY A 22 7.75 9.28 18.41
CA GLY A 22 7.43 9.57 17.02
C GLY A 22 5.99 9.14 16.81
N GLY A 23 5.13 10.11 16.51
CA GLY A 23 3.73 9.85 16.23
C GLY A 23 3.67 8.94 15.02
N ALA A 24 3.46 7.64 15.24
CA ALA A 24 2.86 6.81 14.24
C ALA A 24 1.43 7.34 14.11
N TYR A 25 1.18 8.09 13.05
CA TYR A 25 -0.17 8.52 12.71
C TYR A 25 -0.96 7.27 12.37
N ALA A 26 -2.23 7.20 12.75
CA ALA A 26 -3.10 6.10 12.30
C ALA A 26 -3.22 6.04 10.76
N ASP A 27 -2.81 7.12 10.07
CA ASP A 27 -2.64 7.21 8.62
C ASP A 27 -1.38 6.52 8.06
N ASP A 28 -0.47 6.05 8.92
CA ASP A 28 0.74 5.31 8.52
C ASP A 28 0.44 3.83 8.20
N ALA A 29 -0.81 3.38 8.37
CA ALA A 29 -1.24 2.10 7.82
C ALA A 29 -1.12 2.16 6.28
N PRO A 30 -0.51 1.16 5.62
CA PRO A 30 -0.41 1.13 4.18
C PRO A 30 -1.81 1.21 3.55
N SER A 31 -2.17 2.37 3.00
CA SER A 31 -3.40 2.50 2.22
C SER A 31 -3.16 2.03 0.78
N PRO A 32 -4.17 1.43 0.11
CA PRO A 32 -4.06 1.08 -1.31
C PRO A 32 -3.58 2.25 -2.16
N CYS A 33 -4.06 3.45 -1.88
CA CYS A 33 -3.65 4.65 -2.59
C CYS A 33 -2.20 5.04 -2.37
N THR A 34 -1.69 4.97 -1.14
CA THR A 34 -0.29 5.28 -0.84
C THR A 34 0.64 4.32 -1.57
N SER A 35 0.35 3.02 -1.50
CA SER A 35 1.13 1.99 -2.21
C SER A 35 1.04 2.15 -3.73
N LEU A 36 -0.15 2.33 -4.30
CA LEU A 36 -0.33 2.52 -5.75
C LEU A 36 0.44 3.74 -6.26
N LYS A 37 0.32 4.89 -5.58
CA LYS A 37 1.02 6.12 -5.97
C LYS A 37 2.53 5.94 -5.91
N ARG A 38 3.04 5.28 -4.87
CA ARG A 38 4.47 4.98 -4.75
C ARG A 38 4.99 4.09 -5.87
N ILE A 39 4.29 3.00 -6.17
CA ILE A 39 4.69 2.07 -7.25
C ILE A 39 4.67 2.77 -8.61
N VAL A 40 3.62 3.55 -8.90
CA VAL A 40 3.47 4.27 -10.18
C VAL A 40 4.48 5.39 -10.31
N ALA A 41 4.81 6.11 -9.23
CA ALA A 41 5.84 7.15 -9.23
C ALA A 41 7.26 6.60 -9.49
N ALA A 42 7.50 5.32 -9.18
CA ALA A 42 8.76 4.66 -9.51
C ALA A 42 8.87 4.30 -11.00
N ALA A 43 7.77 4.23 -11.75
CA ALA A 43 7.81 3.94 -13.18
C ALA A 43 8.22 5.18 -14.01
N PRO A 44 8.80 5.01 -15.21
CA PRO A 44 9.12 3.73 -15.85
C PRO A 44 10.47 3.13 -15.42
N GLY A 45 11.40 3.92 -14.86
CA GLY A 45 12.81 3.52 -14.69
C GLY A 45 13.25 3.08 -13.29
N GLY A 46 12.43 3.31 -12.27
CA GLY A 46 12.72 3.03 -10.86
C GLY A 46 12.03 1.78 -10.30
N LEU A 47 11.30 1.00 -11.11
CA LEU A 47 10.56 -0.16 -10.60
C LEU A 47 11.45 -1.22 -9.93
N ALA A 48 12.73 -1.32 -10.32
CA ALA A 48 13.69 -2.23 -9.71
C ALA A 48 14.10 -1.85 -8.27
N SER A 49 13.88 -0.61 -7.83
CA SER A 49 14.22 -0.18 -6.47
C SER A 49 13.11 -0.47 -5.47
N LEU A 50 11.94 -0.93 -5.93
CA LEU A 50 10.83 -1.29 -5.07
C LEU A 50 11.12 -2.59 -4.32
N THR A 51 10.61 -2.69 -3.10
CA THR A 51 10.68 -3.91 -2.27
C THR A 51 9.32 -4.61 -2.25
N PRO A 52 9.24 -5.87 -1.79
CA PRO A 52 7.95 -6.55 -1.65
C PRO A 52 6.93 -5.80 -0.77
N GLU A 53 7.39 -5.01 0.20
CA GLU A 53 6.57 -4.23 1.12
C GLU A 53 5.76 -3.13 0.42
N ASP A 54 6.30 -2.57 -0.66
CA ASP A 54 5.67 -1.46 -1.39
C ASP A 54 4.29 -1.83 -1.95
N GLY A 55 4.10 -3.11 -2.32
CA GLY A 55 2.87 -3.65 -2.87
C GLY A 55 1.92 -4.28 -1.88
N LYS A 56 2.34 -4.52 -0.62
CA LYS A 56 1.47 -5.13 0.40
C LYS A 56 0.23 -4.28 0.67
N GLY A 57 0.37 -2.96 0.73
CA GLY A 57 -0.76 -2.05 0.96
C GLY A 57 -1.81 -2.05 -0.16
N VAL A 58 -1.46 -2.45 -1.39
CA VAL A 58 -2.44 -2.63 -2.48
C VAL A 58 -3.27 -3.89 -2.27
N ALA A 59 -2.64 -4.98 -1.83
CA ALA A 59 -3.27 -6.28 -1.73
C ALA A 59 -4.00 -6.51 -0.40
N GLN A 60 -3.54 -5.89 0.69
CA GLN A 60 -4.01 -6.13 2.07
C GLN A 60 -5.53 -6.00 2.27
N PRO A 61 -6.27 -5.04 1.65
CA PRO A 61 -7.72 -5.03 1.78
C PRO A 61 -8.39 -6.27 1.20
N TYR A 62 -7.71 -6.97 0.28
CA TYR A 62 -8.25 -8.04 -0.54
C TYR A 62 -7.67 -9.41 -0.21
N GLY A 63 -6.51 -9.50 0.42
CA GLY A 63 -5.78 -10.76 0.63
C GLY A 63 -4.62 -10.58 1.59
N ASP A 64 -4.30 -11.65 2.35
CA ASP A 64 -3.28 -11.62 3.39
C ASP A 64 -1.95 -12.27 2.96
N ASP A 65 -1.91 -12.92 1.78
CA ASP A 65 -0.80 -13.74 1.29
C ASP A 65 -0.04 -13.08 0.11
N ALA A 66 -0.02 -11.75 0.07
CA ALA A 66 0.59 -10.99 -1.01
C ALA A 66 2.08 -11.31 -1.19
N GLN A 67 2.44 -11.74 -2.41
CA GLN A 67 3.81 -11.97 -2.85
C GLN A 67 4.14 -10.98 -3.95
N CYS A 68 5.09 -10.08 -3.69
CA CYS A 68 5.48 -9.03 -4.62
C CYS A 68 6.94 -9.16 -5.03
N SER A 69 7.26 -8.78 -6.27
CA SER A 69 8.61 -8.78 -6.80
C SER A 69 8.86 -7.61 -7.76
N ALA A 70 10.09 -7.12 -7.72
CA ALA A 70 10.57 -6.01 -8.55
C ALA A 70 11.55 -6.51 -9.61
N SER A 71 11.54 -5.85 -10.77
CA SER A 71 12.47 -6.09 -11.88
C SER A 71 12.72 -4.78 -12.64
N ARG A 72 13.68 -4.78 -13.57
CA ARG A 72 14.13 -3.58 -14.30
C ARG A 72 13.00 -2.79 -14.99
N GLY A 73 11.93 -3.45 -15.42
CA GLY A 73 10.82 -2.79 -16.14
C GLY A 73 9.43 -3.09 -15.58
N ALA A 74 9.35 -3.84 -14.47
CA ALA A 74 8.07 -4.27 -13.93
C ALA A 74 8.12 -4.50 -12.43
N TYR A 75 7.01 -4.19 -11.78
CA TYR A 75 6.69 -4.57 -10.41
C TYR A 75 5.39 -5.36 -10.41
N GLN A 76 5.38 -6.52 -9.74
CA GLN A 76 4.20 -7.37 -9.71
C GLN A 76 3.87 -7.83 -8.30
N CYS A 77 2.59 -8.05 -8.04
CA CYS A 77 2.08 -8.67 -6.83
C CYS A 77 1.06 -9.74 -7.18
N THR A 78 1.08 -10.85 -6.45
CA THR A 78 0.03 -11.89 -6.50
C THR A 78 -0.50 -12.18 -5.12
N TRP A 79 -1.81 -12.36 -5.00
CA TRP A 79 -2.47 -12.72 -3.74
C TRP A 79 -3.72 -13.55 -4.01
N THR A 80 -4.17 -14.25 -2.99
CA THR A 80 -5.44 -14.97 -2.93
C THR A 80 -6.50 -14.02 -2.35
N PRO A 81 -7.60 -13.75 -3.06
CA PRO A 81 -8.69 -12.96 -2.49
C PRO A 81 -9.26 -13.60 -1.22
N ARG A 82 -9.53 -12.79 -0.18
CA ARG A 82 -10.20 -13.22 1.06
C ARG A 82 -11.60 -13.73 0.72
N HIS A 83 -12.08 -14.69 1.51
CA HIS A 83 -13.35 -15.37 1.25
C HIS A 83 -14.57 -14.44 1.29
N ASP A 84 -14.47 -13.28 1.93
CA ASP A 84 -15.50 -12.23 1.98
C ASP A 84 -15.52 -11.33 0.73
N ALA A 85 -14.53 -11.44 -0.16
CA ALA A 85 -14.45 -10.65 -1.39
C ALA A 85 -15.41 -11.11 -2.50
N GLY A 86 -16.22 -12.16 -2.27
CA GLY A 86 -17.10 -12.73 -3.28
C GLY A 86 -16.35 -13.57 -4.29
N SER A 87 -16.66 -13.42 -5.59
CA SER A 87 -15.97 -14.10 -6.67
C SER A 87 -14.62 -13.43 -7.01
N ASN A 88 -13.74 -14.13 -7.74
CA ASN A 88 -12.52 -13.50 -8.28
C ASN A 88 -12.81 -12.30 -9.20
N ALA A 89 -13.98 -12.28 -9.85
CA ALA A 89 -14.41 -11.15 -10.67
C ALA A 89 -14.77 -9.94 -9.79
N ASP A 90 -15.45 -10.16 -8.66
CA ASP A 90 -15.79 -9.09 -7.71
C ASP A 90 -14.54 -8.52 -7.06
N ALA A 91 -13.61 -9.38 -6.64
CA ALA A 91 -12.31 -8.95 -6.11
C ALA A 91 -11.50 -8.16 -7.15
N LEU A 92 -11.53 -8.58 -8.41
CA LEU A 92 -10.87 -7.87 -9.51
C LEU A 92 -11.50 -6.49 -9.76
N GLN A 93 -12.83 -6.38 -9.70
CA GLN A 93 -13.53 -5.11 -9.84
C GLN A 93 -13.26 -4.16 -8.67
N ALA A 94 -13.21 -4.68 -7.44
CA ALA A 94 -12.94 -3.87 -6.25
C ALA A 94 -11.55 -3.23 -6.30
N VAL A 95 -10.51 -4.00 -6.64
CA VAL A 95 -9.14 -3.47 -6.82
C VAL A 95 -9.09 -2.46 -7.97
N ALA A 96 -9.82 -2.69 -9.06
CA ALA A 96 -9.88 -1.73 -10.17
C ALA A 96 -10.57 -0.42 -9.77
N ALA A 97 -11.57 -0.47 -8.90
CA ALA A 97 -12.19 0.73 -8.34
C ALA A 97 -11.20 1.53 -7.48
N ASP A 98 -10.39 0.85 -6.66
CA ASP A 98 -9.30 1.51 -5.92
C ASP A 98 -8.26 2.13 -6.85
N ILE A 99 -7.84 1.43 -7.92
CA ILE A 99 -6.91 1.99 -8.90
C ILE A 99 -7.46 3.29 -9.51
N ALA A 100 -8.73 3.28 -9.94
CA ALA A 100 -9.38 4.45 -10.51
C ALA A 100 -9.51 5.60 -9.49
N SER A 101 -9.81 5.29 -8.23
CA SER A 101 -9.95 6.26 -7.15
C SER A 101 -8.60 6.88 -6.76
N CYS A 102 -7.56 6.06 -6.67
CA CYS A 102 -6.24 6.46 -6.18
C CYS A 102 -5.38 7.15 -7.25
N LEU A 103 -5.63 6.87 -8.54
CA LEU A 103 -4.86 7.37 -9.68
C LEU A 103 -5.78 8.12 -10.66
N PRO A 104 -6.18 9.37 -10.33
CA PRO A 104 -7.15 10.12 -11.15
C PRO A 104 -6.66 10.43 -12.57
N ASP A 105 -5.35 10.43 -12.79
CA ASP A 105 -4.74 10.67 -14.11
C ASP A 105 -4.62 9.39 -14.96
N ALA A 106 -5.05 8.24 -14.42
CA ALA A 106 -5.01 6.98 -15.15
C ALA A 106 -6.17 6.86 -16.14
N THR A 107 -5.85 6.50 -17.37
CA THR A 107 -6.87 6.13 -18.36
C THR A 107 -7.19 4.65 -18.21
N HIS A 108 -8.46 4.32 -17.98
CA HIS A 108 -8.98 2.96 -18.01
C HIS A 108 -9.37 2.60 -19.45
N ASP A 109 -8.64 1.70 -20.11
CA ASP A 109 -8.86 1.36 -21.53
C ASP A 109 -9.39 -0.07 -21.74
N GLN A 110 -9.39 -0.90 -20.71
CA GLN A 110 -10.03 -2.22 -20.76
C GLN A 110 -10.67 -2.61 -19.43
N ASN A 111 -11.98 -2.89 -19.52
CA ASN A 111 -12.78 -3.48 -18.45
C ASN A 111 -13.39 -4.80 -18.95
N SER A 112 -12.88 -5.93 -18.45
CA SER A 112 -13.43 -7.25 -18.79
C SER A 112 -13.39 -8.17 -17.57
N PRO A 113 -14.24 -9.22 -17.52
CA PRO A 113 -14.27 -10.15 -16.38
C PRO A 113 -12.91 -10.82 -16.08
N GLY A 114 -12.04 -10.95 -17.10
CA GLY A 114 -10.72 -11.57 -16.95
C GLY A 114 -9.55 -10.59 -16.85
N ARG A 115 -9.77 -9.28 -17.00
CA ARG A 115 -8.69 -8.28 -17.03
C ARG A 115 -9.21 -6.86 -16.88
N GLN A 116 -8.51 -6.09 -16.05
CA GLN A 116 -8.62 -4.63 -15.95
C GLN A 116 -7.29 -4.03 -16.38
N HIS A 117 -7.31 -2.95 -17.14
CA HIS A 117 -6.09 -2.30 -17.62
C HIS A 117 -6.20 -0.79 -17.57
N PHE A 118 -5.19 -0.18 -16.96
CA PHE A 118 -5.03 1.27 -16.88
C PHE A 118 -3.67 1.66 -17.43
N TYR A 119 -3.55 2.88 -17.93
CA TYR A 119 -2.24 3.45 -18.22
C TYR A 119 -2.15 4.91 -17.78
N LEU A 120 -0.92 5.33 -17.48
CA LEU A 120 -0.55 6.71 -17.17
C LEU A 120 0.58 7.18 -18.08
N GLY A 121 0.62 8.50 -18.30
CA GLY A 121 1.71 9.15 -19.03
C GLY A 121 1.55 9.17 -20.56
N ALA A 122 2.49 9.86 -21.20
CA ALA A 122 2.50 10.04 -22.64
C ALA A 122 2.94 8.77 -23.39
N LYS A 123 2.56 8.67 -24.66
CA LYS A 123 3.03 7.59 -25.55
C LYS A 123 4.57 7.57 -25.57
N GLY A 124 5.17 6.41 -25.28
CA GLY A 124 6.63 6.23 -25.21
C GLY A 124 7.26 6.47 -23.83
N LYS A 125 6.46 6.83 -22.82
CA LYS A 125 6.84 6.82 -21.39
C LYS A 125 5.64 6.35 -20.55
N ARG A 126 4.94 5.32 -21.03
CA ARG A 126 3.70 4.87 -20.39
C ARG A 126 4.02 3.96 -19.21
N THR A 127 3.28 4.16 -18.14
CA THR A 127 3.15 3.19 -17.07
C THR A 127 1.86 2.43 -17.29
N ASP A 128 1.95 1.14 -17.60
CA ASP A 128 0.80 0.25 -17.72
C ASP A 128 0.53 -0.41 -16.35
N ILE A 129 -0.74 -0.52 -15.98
CA ILE A 129 -1.21 -1.19 -14.76
C ILE A 129 -2.22 -2.24 -15.20
N THR A 130 -1.88 -3.51 -15.02
CA THR A 130 -2.72 -4.64 -15.39
C THR A 130 -3.14 -5.42 -14.15
N LEU A 131 -4.44 -5.71 -14.03
CA LEU A 131 -4.97 -6.63 -13.05
C LEU A 131 -5.63 -7.81 -13.75
N THR A 132 -5.21 -9.03 -13.40
CA THR A 132 -5.73 -10.27 -14.00
C THR A 132 -5.84 -11.39 -12.97
N PRO A 133 -6.85 -12.27 -13.06
CA PRO A 133 -6.81 -13.54 -12.35
C PRO A 133 -5.63 -14.39 -12.85
N THR A 134 -5.03 -15.18 -11.96
CA THR A 134 -3.93 -16.10 -12.25
C THR A 134 -4.11 -17.38 -11.45
N GLY A 135 -3.89 -18.54 -12.08
CA GLY A 135 -4.19 -19.83 -11.46
C GLY A 135 -5.68 -19.98 -11.10
N SER A 136 -6.00 -20.95 -10.23
CA SER A 136 -7.39 -21.25 -9.86
C SER A 136 -8.02 -20.26 -8.87
N ASN A 137 -7.23 -19.48 -8.11
CA ASN A 137 -7.79 -18.56 -7.12
C ASN A 137 -6.86 -17.40 -6.71
N LYS A 138 -6.11 -16.81 -7.64
CA LYS A 138 -5.26 -15.65 -7.32
C LYS A 138 -5.55 -14.48 -8.24
N LEU A 139 -5.27 -13.28 -7.75
CA LEU A 139 -5.15 -12.08 -8.57
C LEU A 139 -3.67 -11.75 -8.76
N ARG A 140 -3.37 -11.12 -9.88
CA ARG A 140 -2.06 -10.55 -10.21
C ARG A 140 -2.22 -9.09 -10.59
N LEU A 141 -1.56 -8.21 -9.84
CA LEU A 141 -1.27 -6.83 -10.24
C LEU A 141 0.10 -6.81 -10.93
N LEU A 142 0.19 -6.16 -12.08
CA LEU A 142 1.43 -5.89 -12.80
C LEU A 142 1.50 -4.42 -13.17
N VAL A 143 2.53 -3.72 -12.71
CA VAL A 143 2.88 -2.37 -13.12
C VAL A 143 4.14 -2.43 -13.96
N SER A 144 4.11 -1.91 -15.19
CA SER A 144 5.28 -1.92 -16.08
C SER A 144 5.53 -0.56 -16.71
N GLY A 145 6.80 -0.17 -16.80
CA GLY A 145 7.24 0.99 -17.55
C GLY A 145 7.66 0.62 -18.96
N LYS A 146 7.14 1.34 -19.97
CA LYS A 146 7.57 1.25 -21.37
C LYS A 146 8.35 2.49 -21.79
#